data_AF-A0A0W0DHS5-F1
#
_entry.id   AF-A0A0W0DHS5-F1
#
_cell.length_a   1.000
_cell.length_b   1.000
_cell.length_c   1.000
_cell.angle_alpha   90.00
_cell.angle_beta   90.00
_cell.angle_gamma   90.00
#
_symmetry.space_group_name_H-M   'P 1'
#
loop_
_entity.id
_entity.type
_entity.pdbx_description
1 polymer ?
#
loop_
_entity_poly.entity_id
_entity_poly.type
_entity_poly.pdbx_seq_one_letter_code
_entity_poly.pdbx_strand_id
1 'polypeptide(L)'
;MDLSTKVFLGLLVAFILVVKRYLNQPTHKNINKTVDISNDGEEIDKDVLVSGKDQKTVKRRRKRRVTEGMIEIVSTLAPHLDVEQIKYDLEKTGSVELTVERLLKGEEFEFPPKEDESSTANNSKSNEEPQNEEDYYEDYHTETDSSDSEDDDD
;
A
#
# COMPACT_ATOMS: atom_id res chain seq x y z
N MET A 1 51.85 -25.98 16.18
CA MET A 1 51.29 -24.85 15.40
C MET A 1 52.40 -23.87 15.17
N ASP A 2 52.85 -23.78 13.92
CA ASP A 2 54.02 -22.98 13.56
C ASP A 2 53.74 -21.48 13.73
N LEU A 3 54.78 -20.71 14.01
CA LEU A 3 54.68 -19.27 14.25
C LEU A 3 54.02 -18.56 13.06
N SER A 4 54.36 -19.00 11.84
CA SER A 4 53.78 -18.50 10.58
C SER A 4 52.28 -18.76 10.48
N THR A 5 51.81 -19.93 10.94
CA THR A 5 50.38 -20.27 10.95
C THR A 5 49.61 -19.37 11.92
N LYS A 6 50.19 -19.05 13.09
CA LYS A 6 49.57 -18.17 14.07
C LYS A 6 49.50 -16.72 13.59
N VAL A 7 50.56 -16.21 12.94
CA VAL A 7 50.58 -14.86 12.36
C VAL A 7 49.58 -14.75 11.22
N PHE A 8 49.51 -15.75 10.34
CA PHE A 8 48.54 -15.78 9.25
C PHE A 8 47.09 -15.78 9.75
N LEU A 9 46.77 -16.60 10.77
CA LEU A 9 45.44 -16.61 11.38
C LEU A 9 45.10 -15.27 12.05
N GLY A 10 46.08 -14.66 12.74
CA GLY A 10 45.91 -13.34 13.35
C GLY A 10 45.58 -12.26 12.33
N LEU A 11 46.30 -12.24 11.20
CA LEU A 11 46.05 -11.31 10.10
C LEU A 11 44.70 -11.56 9.42
N LEU A 12 44.33 -12.83 9.22
CA LEU A 12 43.04 -13.21 8.65
C LEU A 12 41.86 -12.71 9.50
N VAL A 13 41.92 -12.93 10.82
CA VAL A 13 40.88 -12.47 11.74
C VAL A 13 40.84 -10.95 11.80
N ALA A 14 41.99 -10.28 11.85
CA ALA A 14 42.07 -8.82 11.82
C ALA A 14 41.47 -8.24 10.53
N PHE A 15 41.75 -8.85 9.38
CA PHE A 15 41.18 -8.45 8.08
C PHE A 15 39.66 -8.58 8.08
N ILE A 16 39.11 -9.70 8.55
CA ILE A 16 37.66 -9.92 8.63
C ILE A 16 36.99 -8.87 9.54
N LEU A 17 37.61 -8.52 10.67
CA LEU A 17 37.09 -7.50 11.57
C LEU A 17 37.10 -6.09 10.96
N VAL A 18 38.16 -5.74 10.22
CA VAL A 18 38.25 -4.44 9.52
C VAL A 18 37.19 -4.34 8.42
N VAL A 19 37.04 -5.39 7.61
CA VAL A 19 36.01 -5.47 6.56
C VAL A 19 34.61 -5.34 7.19
N LYS A 20 34.30 -6.14 8.21
CA LYS A 20 33.01 -6.07 8.91
C LYS A 20 32.74 -4.70 9.53
N ARG A 21 33.77 -4.02 10.04
CA ARG A 21 33.63 -2.64 10.56
C ARG A 21 33.36 -1.63 9.44
N TYR A 22 33.99 -1.79 8.28
CA TYR A 22 33.88 -0.83 7.19
C TYR A 22 32.56 -0.96 6.40
N LEU A 23 32.00 -2.17 6.29
CA LEU A 23 30.70 -2.39 5.64
C LEU A 23 29.51 -1.93 6.49
N ASN A 24 29.69 -1.76 7.81
CA ASN A 24 28.63 -1.35 8.74
C ASN A 24 28.58 0.18 8.97
N GLN A 25 29.07 1.01 8.04
CA GLN A 25 28.92 2.46 8.17
C GLN A 25 27.44 2.86 7.91
N PRO A 26 26.72 3.40 8.91
CA PRO A 26 25.34 3.84 8.71
C PRO A 26 25.35 5.06 7.78
N THR A 27 24.85 4.87 6.57
CA THR A 27 24.74 5.93 5.57
C THR A 27 23.48 6.74 5.87
N HIS A 28 23.56 7.70 6.79
CA HIS A 28 22.47 8.65 7.02
C HIS A 28 22.66 9.88 6.11
N LYS A 29 22.10 9.83 4.90
CA LYS A 29 21.77 11.04 4.11
C LYS A 29 20.29 11.33 4.23
N ASN A 30 19.89 11.94 5.35
CA ASN A 30 18.57 12.56 5.49
C ASN A 30 18.60 13.95 4.84
N ILE A 31 18.35 14.00 3.54
CA ILE A 31 17.97 15.23 2.85
C ILE A 31 16.45 15.32 2.94
N ASN A 32 15.96 15.93 4.02
CA ASN A 32 14.57 16.40 4.06
C ASN A 32 14.48 17.59 3.11
N LYS A 33 14.21 17.34 1.82
CA LYS A 33 13.80 18.40 0.90
C LYS A 33 12.34 18.70 1.22
N THR A 34 12.12 19.66 2.12
CA THR A 34 10.83 20.31 2.28
C THR A 34 10.47 20.96 0.95
N VAL A 35 9.49 20.39 0.26
CA VAL A 35 8.82 21.06 -0.86
C VAL A 35 7.85 22.04 -0.20
N ASP A 36 8.26 23.30 -0.08
CA ASP A 36 7.32 24.40 0.18
C ASP A 36 6.42 24.52 -1.05
N ILE A 37 5.22 23.93 -0.95
CA ILE A 37 4.11 24.27 -1.83
C ILE A 37 3.50 25.54 -1.20
N SER A 38 3.91 26.70 -1.70
CA SER A 38 3.21 27.96 -1.45
C SER A 38 1.82 27.84 -2.06
N ASN A 39 0.83 27.46 -1.24
CA ASN A 39 -0.57 27.70 -1.55
C ASN A 39 -0.94 29.04 -0.92
N ASP A 40 -1.15 30.03 -1.79
CA ASP A 40 -1.73 31.31 -1.45
C ASP A 40 -3.14 31.12 -0.89
N GLY A 41 -3.38 31.73 0.28
CA GLY A 41 -4.71 32.13 0.75
C GLY A 41 -5.53 31.09 1.52
N GLU A 42 -5.32 31.01 2.83
CA GLU A 42 -6.43 31.02 3.81
C GLU A 42 -5.91 31.29 5.22
N GLU A 43 -6.49 32.30 5.87
CA GLU A 43 -6.24 32.72 7.24
C GLU A 43 -6.82 31.68 8.21
N ILE A 44 -5.97 30.99 8.97
CA ILE A 44 -6.40 30.18 10.11
C ILE A 44 -5.57 30.56 11.33
N ASP A 45 -6.28 31.13 12.31
CA ASP A 45 -5.79 31.58 13.61
C ASP A 45 -4.86 30.57 14.28
N LYS A 46 -3.65 31.02 14.61
CA LYS A 46 -2.68 30.26 15.39
C LYS A 46 -2.79 30.62 16.87
N ASP A 47 -3.80 30.08 17.53
CA ASP A 47 -3.80 29.94 18.98
C ASP A 47 -3.81 28.44 19.34
N VAL A 48 -2.62 27.84 19.35
CA VAL A 48 -2.41 26.58 20.07
C VAL A 48 -1.21 26.74 20.98
N LEU A 49 -1.55 27.07 22.21
CA LEU A 49 -0.69 27.04 23.39
C LEU A 49 0.10 25.72 23.45
N VAL A 50 1.43 25.85 23.46
CA VAL A 50 2.35 24.78 23.82
C VAL A 50 2.13 24.44 25.29
N SER A 51 1.25 23.48 25.56
CA SER A 51 1.13 22.84 26.86
C SER A 51 1.84 21.48 26.80
N GLY A 52 3.08 21.48 27.29
CA GLY A 52 3.83 20.27 27.55
C GLY A 52 3.09 19.40 28.56
N LYS A 53 2.55 18.28 28.09
CA LYS A 53 2.19 17.14 28.92
C LYS A 53 2.63 15.89 28.18
N ASP A 54 3.42 15.07 28.87
CA ASP A 54 3.82 13.73 28.51
C ASP A 54 2.61 12.86 28.16
N GLN A 55 2.13 12.98 26.93
CA GLN A 55 1.19 12.04 26.37
C GLN A 55 2.01 10.97 25.68
N LYS A 56 2.16 9.84 26.39
CA LYS A 56 2.58 8.56 25.82
C LYS A 56 1.56 8.19 24.73
N THR A 57 1.70 8.79 23.57
CA THR A 57 0.88 8.55 22.39
C THR A 57 1.17 7.12 21.96
N VAL A 58 0.22 6.22 22.24
CA VAL A 58 0.19 4.90 21.65
C VAL A 58 0.14 5.14 20.15
N LYS A 59 1.29 5.04 19.48
CA LYS A 59 1.40 5.08 18.02
C LYS A 59 0.64 3.87 17.50
N ARG A 60 -0.69 4.01 17.34
CA ARG A 60 -1.49 3.11 16.51
C ARG A 60 -0.83 3.17 15.14
N ARG A 61 -0.10 2.10 14.79
CA ARG A 61 0.51 1.94 13.48
C ARG A 61 -0.64 1.99 12.49
N ARG A 62 -0.89 3.16 11.88
CA ARG A 62 -1.77 3.24 10.72
C ARG A 62 -1.12 2.35 9.68
N LYS A 63 -1.76 1.21 9.38
CA LYS A 63 -1.40 0.39 8.21
C LYS A 63 -1.40 1.36 7.03
N ARG A 64 -0.22 1.63 6.46
CA ARG A 64 -0.12 2.50 5.30
C ARG A 64 -0.75 1.74 4.14
N ARG A 65 -1.59 2.44 3.36
CA ARG A 65 -2.15 1.85 2.15
C ARG A 65 -1.01 1.72 1.14
N VAL A 66 -0.78 0.50 0.67
CA VAL A 66 0.14 0.23 -0.42
C VAL A 66 -0.56 0.58 -1.72
N THR A 67 0.16 1.28 -2.60
CA THR A 67 -0.34 1.66 -3.93
C THR A 67 0.21 0.69 -4.98
N GLU A 68 -0.50 0.54 -6.09
CA GLU A 68 -0.10 -0.35 -7.18
C GLU A 68 1.30 0.00 -7.73
N GLY A 69 1.60 1.30 -7.87
CA GLY A 69 2.92 1.74 -8.32
C GLY A 69 4.05 1.35 -7.37
N MET A 70 3.79 1.24 -6.06
CA MET A 70 4.81 0.76 -5.12
C MET A 70 5.14 -0.72 -5.36
N ILE A 71 4.13 -1.53 -5.67
CA ILE A 71 4.28 -2.95 -5.99
C ILE A 71 5.03 -3.10 -7.31
N GLU A 72 4.63 -2.34 -8.33
CA GLU A 72 5.24 -2.39 -9.65
C GLU A 72 6.75 -2.14 -9.59
N ILE A 73 7.17 -1.05 -8.93
CA ILE A 73 8.60 -0.72 -8.78
C ILE A 73 9.38 -1.89 -8.17
N VAL A 74 8.89 -2.49 -7.08
CA VAL A 74 9.57 -3.62 -6.44
C VAL A 74 9.55 -4.86 -7.34
N SER A 75 8.44 -5.14 -8.01
CA SER A 75 8.28 -6.31 -8.90
C SER A 75 9.24 -6.27 -10.09
N THR A 76 9.52 -5.08 -10.65
CA THR A 76 10.50 -4.93 -11.73
C THR A 76 11.92 -5.30 -11.29
N LEU A 77 12.24 -5.12 -10.01
CA LEU A 77 13.55 -5.45 -9.42
C LEU A 77 13.62 -6.89 -8.91
N ALA A 78 12.48 -7.47 -8.52
CA ALA A 78 12.37 -8.83 -8.01
C ALA A 78 11.23 -9.60 -8.69
N PRO A 79 11.41 -10.04 -9.95
CA PRO A 79 10.37 -10.79 -10.67
C PRO A 79 10.13 -12.21 -10.12
N HIS A 80 10.96 -12.65 -9.17
CA HIS A 80 10.84 -13.95 -8.50
C HIS A 80 10.01 -13.88 -7.21
N LEU A 81 9.70 -12.68 -6.71
CA LEU A 81 8.85 -12.49 -5.55
C LEU A 81 7.39 -12.41 -5.99
N ASP A 82 6.51 -13.02 -5.19
CA ASP A 82 5.09 -12.92 -5.43
C ASP A 82 4.54 -11.54 -5.02
N VAL A 83 3.50 -11.10 -5.71
CA VAL A 83 2.88 -9.79 -5.49
C VAL A 83 2.34 -9.68 -4.06
N GLU A 84 1.82 -10.77 -3.48
CA GLU A 84 1.32 -10.79 -2.11
C GLU A 84 2.44 -10.54 -1.09
N GLN A 85 3.62 -11.12 -1.33
CA GLN A 85 4.79 -10.94 -0.47
C GLN A 85 5.32 -9.51 -0.55
N ILE A 86 5.39 -8.95 -1.76
CA ILE A 86 5.81 -7.57 -2.00
C ILE A 86 4.83 -6.61 -1.28
N LYS A 87 3.53 -6.81 -1.48
CA LYS A 87 2.49 -6.00 -0.85
C LYS A 87 2.58 -6.08 0.67
N TYR A 88 2.77 -7.28 1.23
CA TYR A 88 2.88 -7.46 2.67
C TYR A 88 4.13 -6.79 3.26
N ASP A 89 5.28 -6.89 2.61
CA ASP A 89 6.50 -6.20 3.06
C ASP A 89 6.35 -4.67 2.92
N LEU A 90 5.73 -4.18 1.84
CA LEU A 90 5.42 -2.76 1.68
C LEU A 90 4.42 -2.26 2.72
N GLU A 91 3.48 -3.08 3.19
CA GLU A 91 2.57 -2.73 4.29
C GLU A 91 3.33 -2.65 5.63
N LYS A 92 4.36 -3.49 5.83
CA LYS A 92 5.23 -3.48 7.01
C LYS A 92 6.18 -2.29 7.01
N THR A 93 6.92 -2.06 5.93
CA THR A 93 7.94 -1.00 5.81
C THR A 93 7.29 0.36 5.54
N GLY A 94 6.20 0.37 4.78
CA GLY A 94 5.54 1.59 4.34
C GLY A 94 6.38 2.44 3.40
N SER A 95 7.42 1.89 2.77
CA SER A 95 8.28 2.57 1.80
C SER A 95 8.90 1.56 0.84
N VAL A 96 8.84 1.88 -0.46
CA VAL A 96 9.50 1.12 -1.53
C VAL A 96 11.00 1.02 -1.29
N GLU A 97 11.63 2.12 -0.88
CA GLU A 97 13.08 2.19 -0.70
C GLU A 97 13.56 1.19 0.35
N LEU A 98 12.86 1.11 1.49
CA LEU A 98 13.19 0.16 2.56
C LEU A 98 12.97 -1.28 2.12
N THR A 99 11.90 -1.54 1.38
CA THR A 99 11.61 -2.88 0.84
C THR A 99 12.66 -3.30 -0.19
N VAL A 100 13.10 -2.39 -1.06
CA VAL A 100 14.18 -2.64 -2.02
C VAL A 100 15.52 -2.83 -1.31
N GLU A 101 15.80 -2.07 -0.24
CA GLU A 101 17.01 -2.27 0.55
C GLU A 101 17.06 -3.66 1.19
N ARG A 102 15.93 -4.13 1.76
CA ARG A 102 15.78 -5.48 2.32
C ARG A 102 15.97 -6.56 1.25
N LEU A 103 15.35 -6.36 0.07
CA LEU A 103 15.53 -7.22 -1.09
C LEU A 103 17.00 -7.34 -1.50
N LEU A 104 17.71 -6.22 -1.64
CA LEU A 104 19.12 -6.21 -2.06
C LEU A 104 20.05 -6.81 -0.98
N LYS A 105 19.64 -6.76 0.29
CA LYS A 105 20.32 -7.47 1.39
C LYS A 105 20.07 -8.98 1.38
N GLY A 106 19.15 -9.47 0.55
CA GLY A 106 18.73 -10.86 0.54
C GLY A 106 17.90 -11.26 1.77
N GLU A 107 17.18 -10.31 2.36
CA GLU A 107 16.24 -10.62 3.45
C GLU A 107 15.05 -11.44 2.91
N GLU A 108 14.48 -12.28 3.78
CA GLU A 108 13.33 -13.12 3.42
C GLU A 108 12.03 -12.32 3.38
N PHE A 109 11.18 -12.68 2.42
CA PHE A 109 9.85 -12.10 2.23
C PHE A 109 8.78 -13.12 2.62
N GLU A 110 8.06 -12.82 3.70
CA GLU A 110 7.00 -13.67 4.22
C GLU A 110 5.69 -13.47 3.44
N PHE A 111 4.84 -14.51 3.40
CA PHE A 111 3.46 -14.35 2.97
C PHE A 111 2.62 -13.70 4.07
N PRO A 112 1.58 -12.92 3.71
CA PRO A 112 0.65 -12.39 4.69
C PRO A 112 -0.05 -13.55 5.44
N PRO A 113 -0.37 -13.38 6.73
CA PRO A 113 -1.17 -14.37 7.46
C PRO A 113 -2.53 -14.50 6.76
N LYS A 114 -2.95 -15.75 6.51
CA LYS A 114 -4.31 -16.03 6.05
C LYS A 114 -5.24 -15.67 7.20
N GLU A 115 -5.95 -14.56 7.08
CA GLU A 115 -7.08 -14.29 7.96
C GLU A 115 -8.14 -15.33 7.59
N ASP A 116 -8.35 -16.33 8.45
CA ASP A 116 -9.48 -17.24 8.31
C ASP A 116 -10.73 -16.37 8.29
N GLU A 117 -11.45 -16.36 7.17
CA GLU A 117 -12.73 -15.65 7.00
C GLU A 117 -13.79 -16.27 7.92
N SER A 118 -13.70 -16.05 9.23
CA SER A 118 -14.72 -16.44 10.19
C SER A 118 -15.05 -15.27 11.11
N SER A 119 -15.41 -14.12 10.54
CA SER A 119 -16.20 -13.10 11.23
C SER A 119 -16.64 -11.97 10.29
N THR A 120 -17.77 -12.16 9.60
CA THR A 120 -18.90 -11.20 9.53
C THR A 120 -20.08 -11.91 8.84
N ALA A 121 -20.75 -12.76 9.60
CA ALA A 121 -22.15 -13.15 9.33
C ALA A 121 -22.94 -12.82 10.60
N ASN A 122 -23.21 -11.54 10.83
CA ASN A 122 -24.13 -11.09 11.86
C ASN A 122 -25.18 -10.17 11.23
N ASN A 123 -26.27 -10.83 10.82
CA ASN A 123 -27.65 -10.49 11.13
C ASN A 123 -28.19 -9.12 10.63
N SER A 124 -28.75 -9.14 9.42
CA SER A 124 -29.92 -8.30 9.10
C SER A 124 -31.08 -9.23 8.77
N LYS A 125 -31.85 -9.56 9.82
CA LYS A 125 -33.13 -10.23 9.73
C LYS A 125 -34.20 -9.14 9.76
N SER A 126 -34.82 -8.85 8.62
CA SER A 126 -36.12 -8.18 8.58
C SER A 126 -36.93 -8.72 7.39
N ASN A 127 -37.77 -9.69 7.74
CA ASN A 127 -39.09 -10.04 7.20
C ASN A 127 -39.27 -10.36 5.70
N GLU A 128 -39.61 -11.63 5.47
CA GLU A 128 -40.36 -12.19 4.34
C GLU A 128 -41.81 -11.64 4.32
N GLU A 129 -42.38 -11.38 3.14
CA GLU A 129 -43.63 -11.98 2.58
C GLU A 129 -43.98 -11.41 1.17
N PRO A 130 -44.87 -12.02 0.34
CA PRO A 130 -44.44 -12.86 -0.79
C PRO A 130 -45.03 -12.51 -2.18
N GLN A 131 -44.48 -13.17 -3.20
CA GLN A 131 -45.02 -13.63 -4.50
C GLN A 131 -46.28 -12.99 -5.12
N ASN A 132 -46.16 -12.54 -6.38
CA ASN A 132 -47.11 -12.93 -7.43
C ASN A 132 -46.45 -12.89 -8.83
N GLU A 133 -46.29 -14.05 -9.44
CA GLU A 133 -46.06 -14.25 -10.88
C GLU A 133 -47.42 -14.48 -11.53
N GLU A 134 -47.83 -13.65 -12.51
CA GLU A 134 -48.94 -13.98 -13.44
C GLU A 134 -48.63 -13.43 -14.86
N ASP A 135 -48.46 -14.38 -15.79
CA ASP A 135 -48.95 -14.49 -17.17
C ASP A 135 -48.71 -13.41 -18.27
N TYR A 136 -47.80 -13.75 -19.20
CA TYR A 136 -48.01 -14.15 -20.62
C TYR A 136 -48.98 -13.38 -21.58
N TYR A 137 -48.40 -12.73 -22.63
CA TYR A 137 -48.85 -12.30 -24.00
C TYR A 137 -50.16 -11.47 -24.18
N GLU A 138 -50.41 -10.63 -25.20
CA GLU A 138 -50.03 -10.47 -26.63
C GLU A 138 -49.93 -8.95 -26.99
N ASP A 139 -48.99 -8.52 -27.83
CA ASP A 139 -49.13 -8.26 -29.29
C ASP A 139 -50.46 -7.62 -29.73
N TYR A 140 -50.43 -6.31 -30.02
CA TYR A 140 -51.28 -5.69 -31.04
C TYR A 140 -50.46 -4.66 -31.82
N HIS A 141 -50.01 -5.07 -33.00
CA HIS A 141 -49.89 -4.17 -34.14
C HIS A 141 -51.25 -3.51 -34.43
N THR A 142 -51.26 -2.19 -34.58
CA THR A 142 -52.14 -1.53 -35.55
C THR A 142 -51.28 -0.65 -36.45
N GLU A 143 -51.27 -1.06 -37.71
CA GLU A 143 -50.70 -0.37 -38.85
C GLU A 143 -51.52 0.89 -39.18
N THR A 144 -50.81 1.88 -39.74
CA THR A 144 -51.24 2.80 -40.81
C THR A 144 -52.52 3.64 -40.63
N ASP A 145 -52.33 4.96 -40.53
CA ASP A 145 -52.84 5.90 -41.55
C ASP A 145 -51.93 7.14 -41.54
N SER A 146 -51.17 7.40 -42.60
CA SER A 146 -51.56 8.22 -43.77
C SER A 146 -51.67 9.70 -43.43
N SER A 147 -50.64 10.43 -43.88
CA SER A 147 -50.60 11.80 -44.39
C SER A 147 -51.80 12.72 -44.10
N ASP A 148 -51.54 13.87 -43.48
CA ASP A 148 -52.09 15.11 -44.01
C ASP A 148 -51.06 16.25 -43.88
N SER A 149 -50.77 16.82 -45.04
CA SER A 149 -50.04 18.05 -45.29
C SER A 149 -51.03 19.21 -45.34
N GLU A 150 -50.53 20.45 -45.50
CA GLU A 150 -51.27 21.73 -45.58
C GLU A 150 -51.51 22.40 -44.21
N ASP A 151 -51.26 23.67 -43.96
CA ASP A 151 -50.75 24.79 -44.76
C ASP A 151 -50.43 25.98 -43.81
N ASP A 152 -49.55 26.88 -44.26
CA ASP A 152 -49.48 28.34 -44.01
C ASP A 152 -49.30 28.86 -42.53
N ASP A 153 -48.56 29.93 -42.20
CA ASP A 153 -48.44 31.28 -42.77
C ASP A 153 -47.23 32.05 -42.14
N ASP A 154 -46.84 33.14 -42.84
CA ASP A 154 -46.02 34.34 -42.49
C ASP A 154 -44.48 34.28 -42.46
#